data_AF-A0AAD2FLH2-F1
#
_entry.id   AF-A0AAD2FLH2-F1
#
_cell.length_a   1.000
_cell.length_b   1.000
_cell.length_c   1.000
_cell.angle_alpha   90.00
_cell.angle_beta   90.00
_cell.angle_gamma   90.00
#
_symmetry.space_group_name_H-M   'P 1'
#
loop_
_entity.id
_entity.type
_entity.pdbx_description
1 polymer ?
#
loop_
_entity_poly.entity_id
_entity_poly.type
_entity_poly.pdbx_seq_one_letter_code
_entity_poly.pdbx_strand_id
1 'polypeptide(L)'
;MLDTTAVRRYLQLVHKGYEEYSISSQLASLHHQLQLNEGTMTEKMGRHYNCLHHQMYVVRRKAEEQCRRVTNGSVPWSPKMQQFWDRQSLWKILLKGRKGCRVSSRKIRRLMKKVGIPDAWTKTTTELEVALRQDRKEYREAKTHYAVQWRKEFLTVQAAKSKKKQWRSRKARDRFLRLPRMKQREEARRRRRAQAKGSTGGLHAIQVEERLPSGEVGLRTVSERSQVEQGCMQENCARYDQTRSPHVTPPI
;
A
#
# COMPACT_ATOMS: atom_id res chain seq x y z
N MET A 1 1.15 6.22 3.11
CA MET A 1 -0.01 7.13 3.05
C MET A 1 -0.86 6.65 1.89
N LEU A 2 -2.17 6.54 2.06
CA LEU A 2 -3.05 6.47 0.89
C LEU A 2 -2.97 7.83 0.20
N ASP A 3 -2.64 7.84 -1.09
CA ASP A 3 -2.67 9.06 -1.88
C ASP A 3 -4.14 9.47 -2.00
N THR A 4 -4.53 10.54 -1.31
CA THR A 4 -5.92 11.02 -1.25
C THR A 4 -6.48 11.36 -2.63
N THR A 5 -5.60 11.68 -3.59
CA THR A 5 -6.00 11.94 -4.98
C THR A 5 -6.26 10.63 -5.73
N ALA A 6 -5.44 9.61 -5.50
CA ALA A 6 -5.66 8.27 -6.07
C ALA A 6 -6.94 7.63 -5.51
N VAL A 7 -7.19 7.74 -4.19
CA VAL A 7 -8.43 7.23 -3.57
C VAL A 7 -9.66 7.94 -4.15
N ARG A 8 -9.62 9.28 -4.28
CA ARG A 8 -10.74 10.02 -4.87
C ARG A 8 -11.01 9.60 -6.31
N ARG A 9 -9.95 9.47 -7.13
CA ARG A 9 -10.06 9.02 -8.52
C ARG A 9 -10.59 7.59 -8.61
N TYR A 10 -10.12 6.70 -7.75
CA TYR A 10 -10.63 5.33 -7.66
C TYR A 10 -12.14 5.32 -7.39
N LEU A 11 -12.59 6.03 -6.35
CA LEU A 11 -14.00 6.09 -5.99
C LEU A 11 -14.85 6.68 -7.12
N GLN A 12 -14.38 7.75 -7.77
CA GLN A 12 -15.07 8.34 -8.93
C GLN A 12 -15.25 7.33 -10.07
N LEU A 13 -14.18 6.59 -10.41
CA LEU A 13 -14.24 5.58 -11.48
C LEU A 13 -15.12 4.39 -11.12
N VAL A 14 -15.09 3.95 -9.86
CA VAL A 14 -15.94 2.87 -9.37
C VAL A 14 -17.41 3.30 -9.38
N HIS A 15 -17.73 4.49 -8.88
CA HIS A 15 -19.09 5.02 -8.88
C HIS A 15 -19.64 5.13 -10.30
N LYS A 16 -18.84 5.69 -11.23
CA LYS A 16 -19.22 5.76 -12.64
C LYS A 16 -19.50 4.36 -13.23
N GLY A 17 -18.61 3.39 -12.97
CA GLY A 17 -18.84 2.01 -13.44
C GLY A 17 -20.06 1.35 -12.80
N TYR A 18 -20.34 1.63 -11.52
CA TYR A 18 -21.53 1.11 -10.85
C TYR A 18 -22.82 1.74 -11.38
N GLU A 19 -22.79 3.02 -11.78
CA GLU A 19 -23.89 3.69 -12.48
C GLU A 19 -24.10 3.08 -13.88
N GLU A 20 -23.04 2.90 -14.67
CA GLU A 20 -23.09 2.30 -16.01
C GLU A 20 -23.74 0.90 -16.01
N TYR A 21 -23.41 0.07 -15.03
CA TYR A 21 -24.00 -1.27 -14.88
C TYR A 21 -25.25 -1.29 -13.97
N SER A 22 -25.71 -0.13 -13.48
CA SER A 22 -26.86 -0.02 -12.56
C SER A 22 -26.78 -0.98 -11.35
N ILE A 23 -25.56 -1.23 -10.86
CA ILE A 23 -25.27 -2.28 -9.87
C ILE A 23 -26.09 -2.09 -8.60
N SER A 24 -26.21 -0.86 -8.11
CA SER A 24 -26.98 -0.56 -6.89
C SER A 24 -28.46 -0.90 -7.04
N SER A 25 -29.05 -0.62 -8.20
CA SER A 25 -30.46 -0.93 -8.48
C SER A 25 -30.67 -2.44 -8.64
N GLN A 26 -29.76 -3.12 -9.35
CA GLN A 26 -29.82 -4.57 -9.53
C GLN A 26 -29.63 -5.33 -8.21
N LEU A 27 -28.72 -4.88 -7.34
CA LEU A 27 -28.56 -5.43 -5.99
C LEU A 27 -29.81 -5.19 -5.13
N ALA A 28 -30.43 -4.00 -5.21
CA ALA A 28 -31.68 -3.73 -4.49
C ALA A 28 -32.83 -4.62 -4.98
N SER A 29 -32.96 -4.80 -6.29
CA SER A 29 -33.95 -5.72 -6.88
C SER A 29 -33.71 -7.17 -6.44
N LEU A 30 -32.46 -7.63 -6.47
CA LEU A 30 -32.09 -8.97 -6.03
C LEU A 30 -32.40 -9.16 -4.53
N HIS A 31 -32.09 -8.15 -3.71
CA HIS A 31 -32.41 -8.16 -2.29
C HIS A 31 -33.92 -8.23 -2.05
N HIS A 32 -34.71 -7.43 -2.77
CA HIS A 32 -36.17 -7.47 -2.68
C HIS A 32 -36.74 -8.85 -3.06
N GLN A 33 -36.25 -9.44 -4.15
CA GLN A 33 -36.66 -10.79 -4.55
C GLN A 33 -36.28 -11.83 -3.48
N LEU A 34 -35.12 -11.67 -2.83
CA LEU A 34 -34.70 -12.54 -1.73
C LEU A 34 -35.64 -12.42 -0.52
N GLN A 35 -36.09 -11.21 -0.18
CA GLN A 35 -37.07 -10.98 0.89
C GLN A 35 -38.42 -11.64 0.58
N LEU A 36 -38.88 -11.54 -0.66
CA LEU A 36 -40.12 -12.21 -1.10
C LEU A 36 -40.03 -13.74 -1.04
N ASN A 37 -38.83 -14.29 -1.19
CA ASN A 37 -38.55 -15.73 -1.11
C ASN A 37 -38.15 -16.17 0.32
N GLU A 38 -38.57 -15.43 1.35
CA GLU A 38 -38.30 -15.76 2.76
C GLU A 38 -36.81 -15.93 3.08
N GLY A 39 -35.93 -15.25 2.34
CA GLY A 39 -34.48 -15.38 2.50
C GLY A 39 -33.85 -16.54 1.71
N THR A 40 -34.64 -17.35 1.02
CA THR A 40 -34.15 -18.51 0.26
C THR A 40 -33.62 -18.09 -1.12
N MET A 41 -32.32 -18.31 -1.35
CA MET A 41 -31.66 -17.99 -2.61
C MET A 41 -31.92 -19.08 -3.67
N THR A 42 -32.72 -18.78 -4.67
CA THR A 42 -32.89 -19.67 -5.82
C THR A 42 -31.62 -19.71 -6.68
N GLU A 43 -31.40 -20.82 -7.40
CA GLU A 43 -30.23 -20.95 -8.29
C GLU A 43 -30.10 -19.80 -9.30
N LYS A 44 -31.24 -19.33 -9.86
CA LYS A 44 -31.30 -18.17 -10.75
C LYS A 44 -30.78 -16.89 -10.08
N MET A 45 -31.15 -16.66 -8.83
CA MET A 45 -30.70 -15.50 -8.04
C MET A 45 -29.22 -15.59 -7.72
N GLY A 46 -28.73 -16.80 -7.38
CA GLY A 46 -27.30 -17.06 -7.16
C GLY A 46 -26.46 -16.78 -8.41
N ARG A 47 -26.93 -17.22 -9.60
CA ARG A 47 -26.28 -16.88 -10.87
C ARG A 47 -26.29 -15.38 -11.14
N HIS A 48 -27.40 -14.69 -10.87
CA HIS A 48 -27.52 -13.24 -11.02
C HIS A 48 -26.54 -12.50 -10.08
N TYR A 49 -26.48 -12.89 -8.81
CA TYR A 49 -25.53 -12.36 -7.83
C TYR A 49 -24.09 -12.54 -8.28
N ASN A 50 -23.71 -13.75 -8.72
CA ASN A 50 -22.35 -14.03 -9.16
C ASN A 50 -21.96 -13.20 -10.39
N CYS A 51 -22.89 -12.99 -11.32
CA CYS A 51 -22.68 -12.10 -12.45
C CYS A 51 -22.43 -10.65 -11.99
N LEU A 52 -23.28 -10.12 -11.11
CA LEU A 52 -23.11 -8.79 -10.51
C LEU A 52 -21.77 -8.66 -9.77
N HIS A 53 -21.43 -9.65 -8.96
CA HIS A 53 -20.19 -9.68 -8.20
C HIS A 53 -18.97 -9.63 -9.14
N HIS A 54 -19.00 -10.40 -10.22
CA HIS A 54 -17.96 -10.38 -11.24
C HIS A 54 -17.86 -9.02 -11.93
N GLN A 55 -18.99 -8.41 -12.29
CA GLN A 55 -19.02 -7.06 -12.87
C GLN A 55 -18.43 -6.02 -11.90
N MET A 56 -18.83 -6.05 -10.62
CA MET A 56 -18.25 -5.18 -9.59
C MET A 56 -16.74 -5.36 -9.47
N TYR A 57 -16.25 -6.61 -9.52
CA TYR A 57 -14.82 -6.91 -9.51
C TYR A 57 -14.11 -6.29 -10.71
N VAL A 58 -14.64 -6.47 -11.93
CA VAL A 58 -14.07 -5.90 -13.17
C VAL A 58 -14.02 -4.38 -13.11
N VAL A 59 -15.09 -3.72 -12.63
CA VAL A 59 -15.12 -2.26 -12.45
C VAL A 59 -14.02 -1.80 -11.50
N ARG A 60 -13.89 -2.45 -10.33
CA ARG A 60 -12.83 -2.12 -9.35
C ARG A 60 -11.43 -2.31 -9.92
N ARG A 61 -11.20 -3.38 -10.70
CA ARG A 61 -9.90 -3.63 -11.36
C ARG A 61 -9.55 -2.58 -12.40
N LYS A 62 -10.50 -2.23 -13.27
CA LYS A 62 -10.30 -1.14 -14.25
C LYS A 62 -10.03 0.20 -13.57
N ALA A 63 -10.74 0.49 -12.47
CA ALA A 63 -10.49 1.69 -11.68
C ALA A 63 -9.09 1.70 -11.06
N GLU A 64 -8.61 0.56 -10.54
CA GLU A 64 -7.26 0.41 -9.99
C GLU A 64 -6.17 0.65 -11.03
N GLU A 65 -6.34 0.10 -12.24
CA GLU A 65 -5.38 0.26 -13.35
C GLU A 65 -5.22 1.72 -13.79
N GLN A 66 -6.30 2.50 -13.73
CA GLN A 66 -6.28 3.93 -14.05
C GLN A 66 -5.79 4.81 -12.91
N CYS A 67 -5.62 4.24 -11.70
CA CYS A 67 -5.08 4.97 -10.58
C CYS A 67 -3.56 5.05 -10.64
N ARG A 68 -3.02 6.16 -10.13
CA ARG A 68 -1.57 6.34 -10.05
C ARG A 68 -0.95 5.27 -9.16
N ARG A 69 -0.05 4.47 -9.71
CA ARG A 69 0.80 3.56 -8.93
C ARG A 69 1.89 4.36 -8.20
N VAL A 70 1.87 4.36 -6.88
CA VAL A 70 2.89 5.00 -6.05
C VAL A 70 3.95 3.96 -5.67
N THR A 71 4.99 3.84 -6.50
CA THR A 71 6.16 3.02 -6.17
C THR A 71 7.11 3.85 -5.29
N ASN A 72 7.04 3.65 -3.98
CA ASN A 72 8.07 4.17 -3.09
C ASN A 72 9.30 3.27 -3.27
N GLY A 73 10.37 3.79 -3.88
CA GLY A 73 11.61 3.04 -4.04
C GLY A 73 12.11 2.48 -2.71
N SER A 74 12.77 1.31 -2.75
CA SER A 74 13.27 0.61 -1.56
C SER A 74 14.27 1.44 -0.74
N VAL A 75 14.97 2.39 -1.36
CA VAL A 75 16.00 3.22 -0.73
C VAL A 75 15.37 4.52 -0.19
N PRO A 76 15.52 4.82 1.11
CA PRO A 76 14.94 6.02 1.69
C PRO A 76 15.58 7.29 1.12
N TRP A 77 14.76 8.28 0.77
CA TRP A 77 15.22 9.56 0.25
C TRP A 77 15.93 10.40 1.32
N SER A 78 17.12 10.91 1.04
CA SER A 78 17.78 11.97 1.82
C SER A 78 18.52 12.92 0.86
N PRO A 79 18.83 14.17 1.28
CA PRO A 79 19.62 15.08 0.44
C PRO A 79 20.98 14.50 0.03
N LYS A 80 21.65 13.77 0.93
CA LYS A 80 22.91 13.06 0.66
C LYS A 80 22.72 11.96 -0.39
N MET A 81 21.66 11.15 -0.29
CA MET A 81 21.31 10.16 -1.34
C MET A 81 20.97 10.81 -2.68
N GLN A 82 20.32 11.98 -2.65
CA GLN A 82 19.95 12.73 -3.85
C GLN A 82 21.17 13.19 -4.64
N GLN A 83 22.27 13.56 -3.97
CA GLN A 83 23.52 13.94 -4.62
C GLN A 83 24.06 12.79 -5.50
N PHE A 84 24.06 11.55 -5.01
CA PHE A 84 24.45 10.39 -5.82
C PHE A 84 23.56 10.22 -7.06
N TRP A 85 22.24 10.36 -6.93
CA TRP A 85 21.34 10.25 -8.08
C TRP A 85 21.54 11.36 -9.10
N ASP A 86 21.79 12.59 -8.64
CA ASP A 86 22.06 13.72 -9.51
C ASP A 86 23.39 13.55 -10.27
N ARG A 87 24.45 13.08 -9.58
CA ARG A 87 25.78 12.82 -10.14
C ARG A 87 25.74 11.68 -11.17
N GLN A 88 25.13 10.54 -10.82
CA GLN A 88 24.90 9.45 -11.78
C GLN A 88 24.03 9.86 -12.97
N SER A 89 23.04 10.76 -12.77
CA SER A 89 22.21 11.29 -13.85
C SER A 89 23.01 12.17 -14.80
N LEU A 90 23.96 12.96 -14.27
CA LEU A 90 24.88 13.78 -15.05
C LEU A 90 25.77 12.91 -15.94
N TRP A 91 26.41 11.88 -15.39
CA TRP A 91 27.26 10.98 -16.20
C TRP A 91 26.49 10.24 -17.27
N LYS A 92 25.30 9.72 -16.94
CA LYS A 92 24.44 9.02 -17.91
C LYS A 92 24.01 9.91 -19.06
N ILE A 93 23.64 11.17 -18.79
CA ILE A 93 23.19 12.08 -19.86
C ILE A 93 24.37 12.51 -20.75
N LEU A 94 25.56 12.67 -20.18
CA LEU A 94 26.77 12.97 -20.94
C LEU A 94 27.16 11.81 -21.85
N LEU A 95 27.22 10.59 -21.31
CA LEU A 95 27.48 9.38 -22.10
C LEU A 95 26.42 9.17 -23.19
N LYS A 96 25.14 9.43 -22.88
CA LYS A 96 24.07 9.40 -23.88
C LYS A 96 24.33 10.39 -25.01
N GLY A 97 24.78 11.61 -24.70
CA GLY A 97 25.17 12.60 -25.70
C GLY A 97 26.37 12.17 -26.54
N ARG A 98 27.40 11.55 -25.93
CA ARG A 98 28.57 11.02 -26.65
C ARG A 98 28.21 9.88 -27.60
N LYS A 99 27.14 9.13 -27.32
CA LYS A 99 26.58 8.08 -28.20
C LYS A 99 25.69 8.63 -29.33
N GLY A 100 25.72 9.94 -29.60
CA GLY A 100 24.95 10.57 -30.68
C GLY A 100 23.45 10.75 -30.39
N CYS A 101 22.97 10.42 -29.18
CA CYS A 101 21.57 10.63 -28.84
C CYS A 101 21.28 12.10 -28.49
N ARG A 102 20.13 12.62 -28.92
CA ARG A 102 19.68 13.97 -28.54
C ARG A 102 19.55 14.10 -27.01
N VAL A 103 20.27 15.08 -26.46
CA VAL A 103 20.24 15.42 -25.03
C VAL A 103 20.02 16.92 -24.82
N SER A 104 19.33 17.29 -23.73
CA SER A 104 19.04 18.69 -23.43
C SER A 104 20.25 19.36 -22.76
N SER A 105 20.89 20.29 -23.48
CA SER A 105 22.01 21.10 -22.95
C SER A 105 21.62 21.89 -21.68
N ARG A 106 20.37 22.39 -21.61
CA ARG A 106 19.83 23.07 -20.42
C ARG A 106 19.77 22.14 -19.21
N LYS A 107 19.35 20.88 -19.41
CA LYS A 107 19.29 19.87 -18.33
C LYS A 107 20.70 19.56 -17.81
N ILE A 108 21.67 19.45 -18.70
CA ILE A 108 23.06 19.14 -18.33
C ILE A 108 23.65 20.30 -17.52
N ARG A 109 23.58 21.54 -18.02
CA ARG A 109 24.04 22.73 -17.28
C ARG A 109 23.42 22.83 -15.88
N ARG A 110 22.12 22.55 -15.76
CA ARG A 110 21.44 22.52 -14.46
C ARG A 110 21.99 21.42 -13.54
N LEU A 111 22.25 20.22 -14.07
CA LEU A 111 22.83 19.11 -13.30
C LEU A 111 24.27 19.43 -12.87
N MET A 112 25.09 20.01 -13.74
CA MET A 112 26.46 20.43 -13.43
C MET A 112 26.48 21.42 -12.26
N LYS A 113 25.63 22.46 -12.32
CA LYS A 113 25.47 23.42 -11.21
C LYS A 113 24.97 22.76 -9.93
N LYS A 114 24.04 21.81 -10.04
CA LYS A 114 23.44 21.13 -8.88
C LYS A 114 24.43 20.19 -8.16
N VAL A 115 25.29 19.52 -8.93
CA VAL A 115 26.28 18.57 -8.43
C VAL A 115 27.60 19.27 -8.07
N GLY A 116 27.86 20.46 -8.62
CA GLY A 116 29.09 21.22 -8.36
C GLY A 116 30.27 20.77 -9.23
N ILE A 117 30.01 20.23 -10.42
CA ILE A 117 31.06 19.75 -11.35
C ILE A 117 30.92 20.47 -12.69
N PRO A 118 31.46 21.70 -12.81
CA PRO A 118 31.34 22.52 -14.02
C PRO A 118 32.24 22.03 -15.18
N ASP A 119 33.28 21.27 -14.89
CA ASP A 119 34.22 20.65 -15.84
C ASP A 119 33.69 19.32 -16.41
N ALA A 120 32.48 18.88 -16.03
CA ALA A 120 31.92 17.61 -16.50
C ALA A 120 31.83 17.48 -18.03
N TRP A 121 31.81 18.60 -18.76
CA TRP A 121 31.71 18.65 -20.22
C TRP A 121 33.02 18.34 -20.95
N THR A 122 34.16 18.64 -20.33
CA THR A 122 35.50 18.43 -20.91
C THR A 122 35.95 16.98 -20.80
N LYS A 123 35.33 16.20 -19.91
CA LYS A 123 35.67 14.79 -19.69
C LYS A 123 35.48 13.94 -20.93
N THR A 124 36.45 13.06 -21.15
CA THR A 124 36.43 12.05 -22.21
C THR A 124 35.40 10.95 -21.91
N THR A 125 35.02 10.17 -22.92
CA THR A 125 34.03 9.09 -22.74
C THR A 125 34.51 8.05 -21.73
N THR A 126 35.80 7.70 -21.73
CA THR A 126 36.41 6.75 -20.79
C THR A 126 36.39 7.30 -19.36
N GLU A 127 36.75 8.56 -19.14
CA GLU A 127 36.65 9.23 -17.84
C GLU A 127 35.22 9.24 -17.29
N LEU A 128 34.23 9.51 -18.14
CA LEU A 128 32.82 9.52 -17.76
C LEU A 128 32.34 8.12 -17.31
N GLU A 129 32.81 7.06 -17.98
CA GLU A 129 32.50 5.69 -17.60
C GLU A 129 33.18 5.28 -16.29
N VAL A 130 34.43 5.69 -16.07
CA VAL A 130 35.15 5.49 -14.80
C VAL A 130 34.42 6.23 -13.67
N ALA A 131 34.08 7.50 -13.85
CA ALA A 131 33.34 8.29 -12.87
C ALA A 131 31.97 7.67 -12.55
N LEU A 132 31.25 7.18 -13.55
CA LEU A 132 29.97 6.50 -13.34
C LEU A 132 30.13 5.18 -12.57
N ARG A 133 31.20 4.41 -12.82
CA ARG A 133 31.49 3.18 -12.08
C ARG A 133 31.82 3.49 -10.62
N GLN A 134 32.67 4.48 -10.37
CA GLN A 134 33.03 4.93 -9.03
C GLN A 134 31.79 5.39 -8.24
N ASP A 135 30.96 6.23 -8.86
CA ASP A 135 29.69 6.68 -8.27
C ASP A 135 28.72 5.56 -7.92
N ARG A 136 28.69 4.51 -8.73
CA ARG A 136 27.85 3.34 -8.47
C ARG A 136 28.38 2.55 -7.28
N LYS A 137 29.70 2.44 -7.13
CA LYS A 137 30.34 1.79 -5.98
C LYS A 137 30.01 2.55 -4.69
N GLU A 138 30.30 3.84 -4.65
CA GLU A 138 30.00 4.70 -3.49
C GLU A 138 28.50 4.71 -3.16
N TYR A 139 27.63 4.77 -4.18
CA TYR A 139 26.19 4.67 -3.97
C TYR A 139 25.77 3.34 -3.34
N ARG A 140 26.37 2.21 -3.72
CA ARG A 140 26.05 0.89 -3.13
C ARG A 140 26.46 0.85 -1.67
N GLU A 141 27.66 1.31 -1.36
CA GLU A 141 28.16 1.42 0.02
C GLU A 141 27.23 2.32 0.85
N ALA A 142 26.89 3.51 0.32
CA ALA A 142 25.99 4.44 0.99
C ALA A 142 24.57 3.90 1.17
N LYS A 143 24.05 3.19 0.16
CA LYS A 143 22.74 2.53 0.22
C LYS A 143 22.70 1.51 1.35
N THR A 144 23.75 0.71 1.50
CA THR A 144 23.82 -0.37 2.49
C THR A 144 24.03 0.17 3.90
N HIS A 145 24.98 1.08 4.09
CA HIS A 145 25.42 1.49 5.44
C HIS A 145 24.74 2.76 5.95
N TYR A 146 24.49 3.76 5.09
CA TYR A 146 24.18 5.11 5.56
C TYR A 146 22.77 5.61 5.22
N ALA A 147 22.08 5.01 4.24
CA ALA A 147 20.82 5.55 3.72
C ALA A 147 19.73 5.75 4.82
N VAL A 148 19.59 4.78 5.73
CA VAL A 148 18.63 4.86 6.83
C VAL A 148 19.00 5.94 7.84
N GLN A 149 20.29 6.05 8.17
CA GLN A 149 20.80 7.07 9.09
C GLN A 149 20.61 8.48 8.52
N TRP A 150 21.04 8.72 7.27
CA TRP A 150 20.88 10.02 6.63
C TRP A 150 19.42 10.44 6.48
N ARG A 151 18.51 9.47 6.30
CA ARG A 151 17.07 9.75 6.35
C ARG A 151 16.64 10.21 7.75
N LYS A 152 17.10 9.52 8.80
CA LYS A 152 16.78 9.86 10.19
C LYS A 152 17.28 11.28 10.53
N GLU A 153 18.53 11.58 10.22
CA GLU A 153 19.16 12.90 10.37
C GLU A 153 18.38 14.00 9.64
N PHE A 154 18.03 13.76 8.38
CA PHE A 154 17.23 14.72 7.62
C PHE A 154 15.89 15.00 8.30
N LEU A 155 15.19 13.95 8.74
CA LEU A 155 13.90 14.09 9.37
C LEU A 155 13.96 14.71 10.78
N THR A 156 15.05 14.54 11.54
CA THR A 156 15.23 15.22 12.84
C THR A 156 15.43 16.72 12.63
N VAL A 157 16.29 17.12 11.68
CA VAL A 157 16.49 18.53 11.33
C VAL A 157 15.19 19.19 10.86
N GLN A 158 14.42 18.51 10.01
CA GLN A 158 13.12 19.04 9.54
C GLN A 158 12.10 19.19 10.68
N ALA A 159 12.07 18.26 11.62
CA ALA A 159 11.20 18.35 12.81
C ALA A 159 11.64 19.49 13.75
N ALA A 160 12.95 19.74 13.91
CA ALA A 160 13.43 20.88 14.70
C ALA A 160 13.04 22.22 14.04
N LYS A 161 13.25 22.32 12.71
CA LYS A 161 12.81 23.49 11.92
C LYS A 161 11.29 23.70 11.96
N SER A 162 10.51 22.62 12.12
CA SER A 162 9.06 22.72 12.25
C SER A 162 8.62 23.41 13.54
N LYS A 163 9.26 23.07 14.67
CA LYS A 163 8.89 23.62 15.98
C LYS A 163 9.12 25.13 16.07
N LYS A 164 10.12 25.64 15.34
CA LYS A 164 10.46 27.07 15.29
C LYS A 164 9.57 27.91 14.37
N LYS A 165 8.65 27.29 13.61
CA LYS A 165 7.84 27.99 12.61
C LYS A 165 6.49 28.39 13.21
N GLN A 166 6.28 29.70 13.41
CA GLN A 166 4.94 30.25 13.62
C GLN A 166 4.11 30.03 12.33
N TRP A 167 2.95 29.37 12.46
CA TRP A 167 2.19 28.90 11.32
C TRP A 167 1.23 29.98 10.81
N ARG A 168 1.48 30.49 9.60
CA ARG A 168 0.57 31.46 8.95
C ARG A 168 -0.80 30.86 8.55
N SER A 169 -0.99 29.53 8.55
CA SER A 169 -2.25 28.86 8.15
C SER A 169 -2.35 27.40 8.63
N ARG A 170 -3.58 26.92 8.87
CA ARG A 170 -3.91 25.52 9.22
C ARG A 170 -3.43 24.51 8.19
N LYS A 171 -3.53 24.81 6.88
CA LYS A 171 -3.01 23.94 5.79
C LYS A 171 -1.49 23.78 5.85
N ALA A 172 -0.77 24.84 6.19
CA ALA A 172 0.69 24.80 6.35
C ALA A 172 1.09 23.92 7.54
N ARG A 173 0.34 24.01 8.65
CA ARG A 173 0.49 23.15 9.83
C ARG A 173 0.25 21.67 9.49
N ASP A 174 -0.84 21.33 8.81
CA ASP A 174 -1.18 19.94 8.49
C ASP A 174 -0.23 19.29 7.48
N ARG A 175 0.25 20.05 6.48
CA ARG A 175 1.32 19.57 5.58
C ARG A 175 2.60 19.26 6.37
N PHE A 176 2.90 20.01 7.43
CA PHE A 176 4.08 19.84 8.25
C PHE A 176 3.97 18.67 9.25
N LEU A 177 2.81 18.53 9.90
CA LEU A 177 2.53 17.44 10.85
C LEU A 177 2.50 16.05 10.17
N ARG A 178 2.44 15.98 8.84
CA ARG A 178 2.60 14.73 8.08
C ARG A 178 3.93 14.01 8.37
N LEU A 179 5.02 14.73 8.63
CA LEU A 179 6.34 14.13 8.86
C LEU A 179 6.45 13.43 10.24
N PRO A 180 6.06 14.07 11.38
CA PRO A 180 5.91 13.38 12.66
C PRO A 180 4.96 12.18 12.60
N ARG A 181 3.80 12.32 11.94
CA ARG A 181 2.84 11.22 11.76
C ARG A 181 3.43 10.05 10.96
N MET A 182 4.29 10.32 9.97
CA MET A 182 5.03 9.26 9.28
C MET A 182 6.01 8.55 10.21
N LYS A 183 6.79 9.28 11.02
CA LYS A 183 7.71 8.66 12.00
C LYS A 183 6.97 7.74 12.96
N GLN A 184 5.86 8.21 13.53
CA GLN A 184 5.01 7.41 14.42
C GLN A 184 4.50 6.13 13.73
N ARG A 185 4.08 6.21 12.46
CA ARG A 185 3.64 5.03 11.70
C ARG A 185 4.79 4.06 11.42
N GLU A 186 5.97 4.56 11.10
CA GLU A 186 7.13 3.73 10.81
C GLU A 186 7.67 3.06 12.09
N GLU A 187 7.67 3.77 13.21
CA GLU A 187 7.96 3.21 14.54
C GLU A 187 6.91 2.18 14.96
N ALA A 188 5.63 2.44 14.73
CA ALA A 188 4.57 1.47 14.98
C ALA A 188 4.75 0.21 14.11
N ARG A 189 5.14 0.36 12.84
CA ARG A 189 5.48 -0.78 11.96
C ARG A 189 6.72 -1.53 12.45
N ARG A 190 7.77 -0.83 12.87
CA ARG A 190 8.98 -1.45 13.43
C ARG A 190 8.67 -2.20 14.73
N ARG A 191 7.90 -1.59 15.64
CA ARG A 191 7.41 -2.25 16.85
C ARG A 191 6.57 -3.48 16.53
N ARG A 192 5.65 -3.39 15.56
CA ARG A 192 4.89 -4.55 15.09
C ARG A 192 5.79 -5.66 14.53
N ARG A 193 6.81 -5.33 13.72
CA ARG A 193 7.77 -6.31 13.20
C ARG A 193 8.63 -6.94 14.30
N ALA A 194 9.16 -6.12 15.22
CA ALA A 194 9.98 -6.58 16.34
C ALA A 194 9.20 -7.46 17.32
N GLN A 195 7.90 -7.19 17.51
CA GLN A 195 7.00 -8.04 18.29
C GLN A 195 6.48 -9.26 17.50
N ALA A 196 7.02 -9.55 16.31
CA ALA A 196 6.49 -10.56 15.37
C ALA A 196 5.00 -10.39 14.97
N LYS A 197 4.36 -9.28 15.38
CA LYS A 197 3.02 -8.80 15.01
C LYS A 197 2.89 -8.37 13.55
N GLY A 198 3.88 -8.70 12.72
CA GLY A 198 3.77 -8.69 11.26
C GLY A 198 3.33 -10.03 10.68
N SER A 199 3.28 -11.10 11.48
CA SER A 199 2.81 -12.44 11.08
C SER A 199 1.52 -12.88 11.77
N THR A 200 1.16 -12.27 12.91
CA THR A 200 -0.07 -12.59 13.65
C THR A 200 -1.26 -11.78 13.11
N GLY A 201 -1.71 -12.17 11.91
CA GLY A 201 -3.13 -12.13 11.57
C GLY A 201 -3.82 -13.48 11.83
N GLY A 202 -3.09 -14.48 12.34
CA GLY A 202 -3.66 -15.76 12.74
C GLY A 202 -4.34 -15.67 14.10
N LEU A 203 -5.51 -16.31 14.21
CA LEU A 203 -6.19 -16.57 15.48
C LEU A 203 -5.27 -17.39 16.41
N HIS A 204 -5.04 -16.92 17.65
CA HIS A 204 -4.22 -17.64 18.63
C HIS A 204 -5.04 -18.59 19.51
N ALA A 205 -6.28 -18.25 19.80
CA ALA A 205 -7.21 -19.03 20.60
C ALA A 205 -8.65 -18.70 20.19
N ILE A 206 -9.56 -19.65 20.37
CA ILE A 206 -11.00 -19.51 20.14
C ILE A 206 -11.78 -20.01 21.35
N GLN A 207 -13.00 -19.53 21.50
CA GLN A 207 -13.98 -20.09 22.44
C GLN A 207 -14.86 -21.08 21.68
N VAL A 208 -14.93 -22.31 22.16
CA VAL A 208 -15.77 -23.37 21.60
C VAL A 208 -16.82 -23.75 22.63
N GLU A 209 -18.04 -23.98 22.18
CA GLU A 209 -19.15 -24.46 23.00
C GLU A 209 -18.93 -25.93 23.38
N GLU A 210 -19.02 -26.25 24.68
CA GLU A 210 -18.90 -27.59 25.24
C GLU A 210 -20.14 -27.89 26.10
N ARG A 211 -20.79 -29.03 25.87
CA ARG A 211 -21.92 -29.45 26.72
C ARG A 211 -21.40 -29.97 28.04
N LEU A 212 -21.81 -29.30 29.12
CA LEU A 212 -21.53 -29.72 30.47
C LEU A 212 -22.39 -30.94 30.84
N PRO A 213 -21.97 -31.76 31.82
CA PRO A 213 -22.74 -32.93 32.28
C PRO A 213 -24.15 -32.58 32.78
N SER A 214 -24.38 -31.32 33.15
CA SER A 214 -25.69 -30.76 33.56
C SER A 214 -26.63 -30.46 32.38
N GLY A 215 -26.19 -30.62 31.14
CA GLY A 215 -26.97 -30.30 29.93
C GLY A 215 -26.88 -28.84 29.47
N GLU A 216 -26.22 -27.97 30.24
CA GLU A 216 -25.97 -26.57 29.87
C GLU A 216 -24.77 -26.44 28.91
N VAL A 217 -24.81 -25.44 28.04
CA VAL A 217 -23.72 -25.13 27.10
C VAL A 217 -22.75 -24.17 27.76
N GLY A 218 -21.53 -24.64 28.04
CA GLY A 218 -20.43 -23.83 28.54
C GLY A 218 -19.48 -23.40 27.43
N LEU A 219 -18.74 -22.30 27.64
CA LEU A 219 -17.69 -21.85 26.70
C LEU A 219 -16.31 -22.26 27.22
N ARG A 220 -15.56 -23.00 26.41
CA ARG A 220 -14.17 -23.37 26.70
C ARG A 220 -13.22 -22.66 25.75
N THR A 221 -12.18 -22.03 26.31
CA THR A 221 -11.13 -21.40 25.50
C THR A 221 -10.08 -22.45 25.12
N VAL A 222 -9.83 -22.64 23.82
CA VAL A 222 -8.80 -23.53 23.29
C VAL A 222 -7.72 -22.72 22.58
N SER A 223 -6.46 -23.09 22.83
CA SER A 223 -5.26 -22.41 22.30
C SER A 223 -4.30 -23.35 21.56
N GLU A 224 -4.57 -24.66 21.60
CA GLU A 224 -3.81 -25.66 20.85
C GLU A 224 -4.18 -25.60 19.36
N ARG A 225 -3.17 -25.64 18.47
CA ARG A 225 -3.35 -25.42 17.03
C ARG A 225 -4.39 -26.36 16.40
N SER A 226 -4.34 -27.65 16.71
CA SER A 226 -5.26 -28.68 16.20
C SER A 226 -6.71 -28.36 16.57
N GLN A 227 -6.95 -27.97 17.82
CA GLN A 227 -8.26 -27.63 18.35
C GLN A 227 -8.78 -26.29 17.80
N VAL A 228 -7.89 -25.30 17.63
CA VAL A 228 -8.23 -24.01 17.02
C VAL A 228 -8.60 -24.20 15.55
N GLU A 229 -7.84 -24.97 14.77
CA GLU A 229 -8.16 -25.28 13.38
C GLU A 229 -9.49 -26.04 13.28
N GLN A 230 -9.72 -27.03 14.13
CA GLN A 230 -10.97 -27.81 14.16
C GLN A 230 -12.18 -26.96 14.56
N GLY A 231 -12.08 -26.14 15.61
CA GLY A 231 -13.18 -25.27 16.02
C GLY A 231 -13.46 -24.17 14.99
N CYS A 232 -12.42 -23.62 14.34
CA CYS A 232 -12.62 -22.71 13.20
C CYS A 232 -13.28 -23.41 12.01
N MET A 233 -12.92 -24.68 11.72
CA MET A 233 -13.60 -25.47 10.69
C MET A 233 -15.05 -25.73 11.05
N GLN A 234 -15.36 -26.12 12.29
CA GLN A 234 -16.72 -26.37 12.76
C GLN A 234 -17.56 -25.10 12.77
N GLU A 235 -17.02 -23.98 13.24
CA GLU A 235 -17.71 -22.69 13.19
C GLU A 235 -17.87 -22.23 11.74
N ASN A 236 -16.84 -22.35 10.89
CA ASN A 236 -16.98 -22.02 9.47
C ASN A 236 -17.98 -22.95 8.76
N CYS A 237 -18.07 -24.23 9.12
CA CYS A 237 -19.14 -25.12 8.68
C CYS A 237 -20.49 -24.62 9.22
N ALA A 238 -20.66 -24.41 10.52
CA ALA A 238 -21.92 -23.89 11.08
C ALA A 238 -22.36 -22.55 10.46
N ARG A 239 -21.40 -21.68 10.11
CA ARG A 239 -21.60 -20.33 9.56
C ARG A 239 -21.72 -20.31 8.03
N TYR A 240 -21.03 -21.20 7.32
CA TYR A 240 -20.91 -21.20 5.85
C TYR A 240 -21.33 -22.51 5.17
N ASP A 241 -21.53 -23.64 5.87
CA ASP A 241 -22.40 -24.73 5.38
C ASP A 241 -23.85 -24.27 5.24
N GLN A 242 -24.18 -23.08 5.76
CA GLN A 242 -25.33 -22.27 5.33
C GLN A 242 -25.28 -21.85 3.84
N THR A 243 -24.38 -22.39 3.02
CA THR A 243 -24.37 -22.20 1.56
C THR A 243 -24.80 -23.45 0.79
N ARG A 244 -25.05 -24.58 1.48
CA ARG A 244 -25.72 -25.75 0.92
C ARG A 244 -27.21 -25.69 1.32
N SER A 245 -28.02 -25.19 0.39
CA SER A 245 -29.49 -25.02 0.49
C SER A 245 -30.24 -26.30 0.93
N PRO A 246 -31.42 -26.21 1.60
CA PRO A 246 -32.15 -25.00 2.05
C PRO A 246 -32.15 -24.79 3.59
N HIS A 247 -32.35 -23.55 4.07
CA HIS A 247 -32.27 -23.20 5.51
C HIS A 247 -33.63 -23.05 6.18
N VAL A 248 -33.70 -23.47 7.46
CA VAL A 248 -34.90 -23.48 8.31
C VAL A 248 -34.90 -22.32 9.34
N THR A 249 -33.80 -21.59 9.54
CA THR A 249 -33.75 -20.49 10.53
C THR A 249 -32.78 -19.35 10.15
N PRO A 250 -33.12 -18.09 10.48
CA PRO A 250 -32.27 -16.93 10.20
C PRO A 250 -31.09 -16.85 11.20
N PRO A 251 -29.89 -16.43 10.77
CA PRO A 251 -28.77 -16.21 11.68
C PRO A 251 -28.98 -14.92 12.50
N ILE A 252 -28.62 -15.00 13.78
CA ILE A 252 -28.66 -13.92 14.80
C ILE A 252 -27.83 -12.70 14.36
#